data_AF-A0A7G1NLT2-F1
#
_entry.id   AF-A0A7G1NLT2-F1
#
_cell.length_a   1.000
_cell.length_b   1.000
_cell.length_c   1.000
_cell.angle_alpha   90.00
_cell.angle_beta   90.00
_cell.angle_gamma   90.00
#
_symmetry.space_group_name_H-M   'P 1'
#
loop_
_entity.id
_entity.type
_entity.pdbx_description
1 polymer ?
#
loop_
_entity_poly.entity_id
_entity_poly.type
_entity_poly.pdbx_seq_one_letter_code
_entity_poly.pdbx_strand_id
1 'polypeptide(L)'
;MHPDSPSSRLPAPGRRTVLGAAAAASALAALPGTASAAPDAPKTPVRRKPRALPGGGDLGPNVLVFDPATPNIQGRLDEIFRQQESAQFGTGRYQLLFKPGTYHGLNAQIGFYTSISGLGLSPDDTTINGDITVDAGWFNGNATQNFWRSAENLAVVPVNGTNRWAVSQAAPFRRMHIRGNLNLAPTGYGWSSGGYIADSRIDGQVQPYSQQQWYTRDSAIGGWLNGVWNMVFSGVEGAPAQGFPNPPYTTLATTPVSREKPFLYLDGGEYRVFLPEKRTDARGVTWGNGTPRGTSLPLSRFYVAKPGVPAATLNQALAEGLHLLLTPGIYHLDQPVRVDRAGTVVLGLGYATLIPDNGVTALKVADVDGVRLAGFLVDAGPVNSATLLEIGPRGASRDHSANPTTVQDVFVRIGGAGPGKATTSMVVNSRHTIVDHTWVWRADHGDGVGWETNRADYGVVVNGHDVLATGLFVEHFNKYDVQWFGERGRTIFYQNEKAYDAPNQAAIQNGSVKGYAAYRVGDGVTTHEGWGLGSYCYYNVDPGIVQHHGFAAPNRPGVRFHDLLVVSLGGNGQYECVINDTGSPTSGTSTVPSTVVSYP
;
A
#
# COMPACT_ATOMS: atom_id res chain seq x y z
N MET A 1 -39.26 -17.92 38.55
CA MET A 1 -39.25 -17.76 40.02
C MET A 1 -37.86 -17.28 40.42
N HIS A 2 -37.81 -16.19 41.20
CA HIS A 2 -36.65 -15.68 41.96
C HIS A 2 -36.74 -16.25 43.40
N PRO A 3 -35.83 -15.94 44.36
CA PRO A 3 -34.73 -14.94 44.36
C PRO A 3 -33.34 -15.65 44.33
N ASP A 4 -32.20 -15.23 44.89
CA ASP A 4 -31.87 -14.10 45.79
C ASP A 4 -30.39 -13.65 45.74
N SER A 5 -30.05 -12.59 46.47
CA SER A 5 -28.70 -12.08 46.80
C SER A 5 -28.81 -11.15 48.02
N PRO A 6 -27.74 -10.90 48.82
CA PRO A 6 -27.22 -9.52 48.84
C PRO A 6 -25.73 -9.29 49.26
N SER A 7 -25.15 -8.19 48.74
CA SER A 7 -24.33 -7.09 49.34
C SER A 7 -23.55 -7.26 50.70
N SER A 8 -22.50 -6.52 51.11
CA SER A 8 -21.98 -5.18 50.71
C SER A 8 -20.60 -4.78 51.35
N ARG A 9 -19.93 -3.77 50.77
CA ARG A 9 -19.12 -2.64 51.36
C ARG A 9 -17.77 -2.82 52.12
N LEU A 10 -16.93 -1.79 51.95
CA LEU A 10 -15.59 -1.49 52.55
C LEU A 10 -15.69 -0.86 53.96
N PRO A 11 -14.57 -0.77 54.72
CA PRO A 11 -13.99 0.57 54.95
C PRO A 11 -12.44 0.65 55.05
N ALA A 12 -11.90 1.87 55.01
CA ALA A 12 -10.53 2.23 55.42
C ALA A 12 -10.59 3.16 56.67
N PRO A 13 -9.60 3.09 57.58
CA PRO A 13 -8.63 4.21 57.76
C PRO A 13 -7.22 3.66 58.18
N GLY A 14 -6.17 4.41 58.52
CA GLY A 14 -5.90 5.85 58.64
C GLY A 14 -4.47 6.10 59.19
N ARG A 15 -3.92 7.31 59.02
CA ARG A 15 -2.52 7.65 59.40
C ARG A 15 -2.25 7.60 60.92
N ARG A 16 -0.99 7.29 61.28
CA ARG A 16 -0.37 7.82 62.52
C ARG A 16 1.03 8.40 62.24
N THR A 17 1.20 9.64 62.69
CA THR A 17 2.44 10.41 62.71
C THR A 17 3.08 10.26 64.09
N VAL A 18 4.42 10.28 64.18
CA VAL A 18 5.13 10.60 65.43
C VAL A 18 6.24 11.60 65.11
N LEU A 19 6.30 12.70 65.86
CA LEU A 19 7.36 13.70 65.77
C LEU A 19 8.57 13.26 66.61
N GLY A 20 9.76 13.70 66.20
CA GLY A 20 10.93 13.83 67.06
C GLY A 20 11.67 15.12 66.69
N ALA A 21 11.91 16.01 67.66
CA ALA A 21 12.50 17.32 67.45
C ALA A 21 13.42 17.72 68.61
N ALA A 22 14.17 18.82 68.41
CA ALA A 22 15.01 19.57 69.36
C ALA A 22 16.48 19.14 69.57
N ALA A 23 17.35 19.74 68.74
CA ALA A 23 18.40 20.70 69.13
C ALA A 23 19.27 20.51 70.40
N ALA A 24 20.59 20.66 70.19
CA ALA A 24 21.54 21.29 71.13
C ALA A 24 22.68 21.96 70.33
N ALA A 25 23.27 23.06 70.83
CA ALA A 25 24.22 23.87 70.07
C ALA A 25 25.49 24.27 70.85
N SER A 26 26.60 24.34 70.10
CA SER A 26 27.79 25.21 70.26
C SER A 26 28.62 25.21 71.56
N ALA A 27 29.93 24.92 71.40
CA ALA A 27 31.04 25.56 72.11
C ALA A 27 32.28 25.65 71.19
N LEU A 28 33.19 26.59 71.47
CA LEU A 28 34.22 27.09 70.55
C LEU A 28 35.49 26.21 70.41
N ALA A 29 36.13 26.28 69.24
CA ALA A 29 37.59 26.42 69.12
C ALA A 29 37.93 27.19 67.83
N ALA A 30 38.81 28.20 67.90
CA ALA A 30 39.21 29.02 66.75
C ALA A 30 40.69 28.80 66.39
N LEU A 31 40.97 28.58 65.11
CA LEU A 31 42.32 28.56 64.52
C LEU A 31 42.27 29.22 63.13
N PRO A 32 43.27 30.05 62.75
CA PRO A 32 43.26 30.74 61.46
C PRO A 32 43.77 29.84 60.34
N GLY A 33 42.94 29.62 59.31
CA GLY A 33 43.26 28.83 58.11
C GLY A 33 43.10 29.64 56.83
N THR A 34 44.13 29.64 56.01
CA THR A 34 44.27 30.33 54.71
C THR A 34 43.05 30.25 53.80
N ALA A 35 42.68 31.37 53.18
CA ALA A 35 41.65 31.41 52.14
C ALA A 35 42.06 30.63 50.89
N SER A 36 41.31 29.57 50.57
CA SER A 36 41.33 28.90 49.26
C SER A 36 40.02 29.18 48.55
N ALA A 37 40.07 29.60 47.29
CA ALA A 37 38.88 29.81 46.49
C ALA A 37 38.09 28.49 46.33
N ALA A 38 36.77 28.55 46.48
CA ALA A 38 35.90 27.42 46.19
C ALA A 38 35.87 27.17 44.67
N PRO A 39 35.90 25.92 44.19
CA PRO A 39 35.76 25.63 42.77
C PRO A 39 34.34 25.96 42.28
N ASP A 40 34.25 26.55 41.08
CA ASP A 40 32.97 26.85 40.42
C ASP A 40 32.09 25.60 40.32
N ALA A 41 30.82 25.74 40.68
CA ALA A 41 29.84 24.67 40.49
C ALA A 41 29.68 24.34 38.99
N PRO A 42 29.52 23.06 38.60
CA PRO A 42 29.35 22.68 37.20
C PRO A 42 28.11 23.37 36.61
N LYS A 43 28.32 24.27 35.64
CA LYS A 43 27.23 24.90 34.90
C LYS A 43 26.42 23.81 34.20
N THR A 44 25.16 23.65 34.59
CA THR A 44 24.22 22.73 33.94
C THR A 44 24.21 23.00 32.44
N PRO A 45 24.37 21.97 31.58
CA PRO A 45 24.40 22.18 30.15
C PRO A 45 23.05 22.73 29.69
N VAL A 46 23.05 23.97 29.20
CA VAL A 46 21.86 24.59 28.61
C VAL A 46 21.45 23.73 27.43
N ARG A 47 20.36 22.96 27.61
CA ARG A 47 19.79 22.09 26.59
C ARG A 47 19.30 22.96 25.43
N ARG A 48 20.18 23.19 24.45
CA ARG A 48 19.87 23.97 23.23
C ARG A 48 18.56 23.41 22.66
N LYS A 49 17.56 24.28 22.48
CA LYS A 49 16.35 23.92 21.74
C LYS A 49 16.79 23.36 20.37
N PRO A 50 16.24 22.23 19.91
CA PRO A 50 16.47 21.76 18.54
C PRO A 50 16.22 22.90 17.56
N ARG A 51 17.08 23.03 16.55
CA ARG A 51 16.86 23.99 15.47
C ARG A 51 15.67 23.46 14.65
N ALA A 52 14.66 24.31 14.46
CA ALA A 52 13.52 23.99 13.62
C ALA A 52 13.99 23.58 12.21
N LEU A 53 13.40 22.51 11.69
CA LEU A 53 13.75 21.96 10.39
C LEU A 53 13.14 22.84 9.27
N PRO A 54 13.89 23.13 8.20
CA PRO A 54 13.35 23.84 7.06
C PRO A 54 12.34 22.94 6.32
N GLY A 55 11.22 23.53 5.90
CA GLY A 55 10.34 22.94 4.91
C GLY A 55 10.77 23.33 3.49
N GLY A 56 10.51 22.45 2.53
CA GLY A 56 10.93 22.60 1.14
C GLY A 56 12.41 22.31 0.89
N GLY A 57 12.90 22.74 -0.28
CA GLY A 57 14.27 22.53 -0.74
C GLY A 57 14.34 21.70 -2.03
N ASP A 58 15.57 21.44 -2.47
CA ASP A 58 15.87 20.58 -3.61
C ASP A 58 15.37 19.14 -3.40
N LEU A 59 14.83 18.52 -4.46
CA LEU A 59 14.24 17.18 -4.43
C LEU A 59 15.26 16.03 -4.53
N GLY A 60 16.56 16.34 -4.66
CA GLY A 60 17.65 15.38 -4.68
C GLY A 60 17.94 14.80 -6.08
N PRO A 61 19.11 14.15 -6.24
CA PRO A 61 19.65 13.77 -7.56
C PRO A 61 18.82 12.70 -8.30
N ASN A 62 17.99 11.96 -7.57
CA ASN A 62 17.16 10.88 -8.09
C ASN A 62 15.79 11.35 -8.61
N VAL A 63 15.50 12.66 -8.50
CA VAL A 63 14.33 13.30 -9.09
C VAL A 63 14.78 14.09 -10.33
N LEU A 64 14.45 13.57 -11.50
CA LEU A 64 14.81 14.16 -12.78
C LEU A 64 13.63 14.96 -13.31
N VAL A 65 13.84 16.24 -13.55
CA VAL A 65 12.80 17.18 -13.98
C VAL A 65 13.10 17.64 -15.39
N PHE A 66 12.22 17.27 -16.32
CA PHE A 66 12.27 17.65 -17.72
C PHE A 66 11.26 18.76 -18.01
N ASP A 67 11.60 19.65 -18.91
CA ASP A 67 10.66 20.56 -19.58
C ASP A 67 10.77 20.41 -21.11
N PRO A 68 9.85 20.95 -21.92
CA PRO A 68 9.85 20.73 -23.37
C PRO A 68 11.11 21.24 -24.10
N ALA A 69 11.91 22.10 -23.46
CA ALA A 69 13.17 22.61 -24.00
C ALA A 69 14.40 21.83 -23.51
N THR A 70 14.23 20.88 -22.59
CA THR A 70 15.33 20.09 -22.05
C THR A 70 15.93 19.20 -23.15
N PRO A 71 17.25 19.28 -23.44
CA PRO A 71 17.86 18.49 -24.50
C PRO A 71 17.98 17.01 -24.10
N ASN A 72 17.92 16.12 -25.10
CA ASN A 72 18.19 14.68 -24.96
C ASN A 72 17.36 13.94 -23.88
N ILE A 73 16.08 14.28 -23.74
CA ILE A 73 15.16 13.60 -22.81
C ILE A 73 15.15 12.09 -23.05
N GLN A 74 14.97 11.66 -24.31
CA GLN A 74 14.94 10.23 -24.65
C GLN A 74 16.21 9.49 -24.21
N GLY A 75 17.40 10.03 -24.50
CA GLY A 75 18.65 9.38 -24.11
C GLY A 75 18.81 9.22 -22.59
N ARG A 76 18.23 10.14 -21.80
CA ARG A 76 18.21 10.03 -20.33
C ARG A 76 17.16 9.05 -19.82
N LEU A 77 16.01 8.94 -20.49
CA LEU A 77 15.01 7.89 -20.23
C LEU A 77 15.60 6.50 -20.51
N ASP A 78 16.27 6.33 -21.66
CA ASP A 78 16.91 5.07 -22.04
C ASP A 78 18.05 4.68 -21.08
N GLU A 79 18.79 5.66 -20.55
CA GLU A 79 19.85 5.42 -19.57
C GLU A 79 19.30 4.85 -18.27
N ILE A 80 18.22 5.43 -17.74
CA ILE A 80 17.56 4.95 -16.51
C ILE A 80 16.88 3.61 -16.78
N PHE A 81 16.24 3.43 -17.93
CA PHE A 81 15.65 2.15 -18.32
C PHE A 81 16.70 1.04 -18.35
N ARG A 82 17.85 1.23 -19.02
CA ARG A 82 18.94 0.22 -19.05
C ARG A 82 19.49 -0.11 -17.66
N GLN A 83 19.47 0.83 -16.71
CA GLN A 83 19.87 0.57 -15.33
C GLN A 83 18.80 -0.23 -14.56
N GLN A 84 17.52 0.04 -14.83
CA GLN A 84 16.40 -0.42 -14.02
C GLN A 84 15.58 -1.57 -14.63
N GLU A 85 15.76 -1.92 -15.90
CA GLU A 85 14.96 -2.92 -16.63
C GLU A 85 14.93 -4.27 -15.91
N SER A 86 16.11 -4.80 -15.56
CA SER A 86 16.27 -6.09 -14.85
C SER A 86 16.64 -5.93 -13.37
N ALA A 87 16.63 -4.69 -12.83
CA ALA A 87 17.10 -4.40 -11.47
C ALA A 87 16.05 -4.70 -10.39
N GLN A 88 15.42 -5.88 -10.46
CA GLN A 88 14.27 -6.27 -9.65
C GLN A 88 14.50 -6.05 -8.14
N PHE A 89 15.64 -6.46 -7.60
CA PHE A 89 16.01 -6.25 -6.18
C PHE A 89 17.10 -5.17 -6.00
N GLY A 90 17.35 -4.37 -7.04
CA GLY A 90 18.34 -3.29 -7.01
C GLY A 90 17.97 -2.13 -6.07
N THR A 91 18.96 -1.33 -5.70
CA THR A 91 18.80 -0.16 -4.83
C THR A 91 18.46 1.14 -5.57
N GLY A 92 18.55 1.14 -6.91
CA GLY A 92 18.17 2.28 -7.74
C GLY A 92 16.69 2.64 -7.55
N ARG A 93 16.41 3.94 -7.43
CA ARG A 93 15.09 4.54 -7.20
C ARG A 93 15.04 5.84 -8.00
N TYR A 94 14.04 6.01 -8.87
CA TYR A 94 13.98 7.17 -9.76
C TYR A 94 12.58 7.76 -9.87
N GLN A 95 12.49 9.08 -9.83
CA GLN A 95 11.30 9.82 -10.20
C GLN A 95 11.62 10.66 -11.45
N LEU A 96 10.82 10.47 -12.49
CA LEU A 96 10.82 11.23 -13.72
C LEU A 96 9.64 12.20 -13.65
N LEU A 97 9.91 13.50 -13.72
CA LEU A 97 8.91 14.56 -13.66
C LEU A 97 8.94 15.37 -14.95
N PHE A 98 7.77 15.58 -15.55
CA PHE A 98 7.61 16.36 -16.77
C PHE A 98 6.85 17.63 -16.43
N LYS A 99 7.45 18.81 -16.64
CA LYS A 99 6.76 20.10 -16.48
C LYS A 99 5.60 20.21 -17.49
N PRO A 100 4.56 21.01 -17.19
CA PRO A 100 3.49 21.30 -18.15
C PRO A 100 4.03 21.72 -19.53
N GLY A 101 3.40 21.21 -20.58
CA GLY A 101 3.81 21.36 -21.97
C GLY A 101 3.67 20.07 -22.77
N THR A 102 4.17 20.12 -24.01
CA THR A 102 4.05 19.03 -24.97
C THR A 102 5.43 18.49 -25.35
N TYR A 103 5.58 17.18 -25.30
CA TYR A 103 6.80 16.45 -25.64
C TYR A 103 6.54 15.59 -26.87
N HIS A 104 7.57 15.34 -27.69
CA HIS A 104 7.43 14.66 -28.98
C HIS A 104 8.51 13.60 -29.18
N GLY A 105 8.13 12.47 -29.80
CA GLY A 105 9.06 11.42 -30.22
C GLY A 105 9.68 10.65 -29.05
N LEU A 106 9.00 10.62 -27.89
CA LEU A 106 9.46 9.89 -26.72
C LEU A 106 8.85 8.48 -26.67
N ASN A 107 9.66 7.49 -26.30
CA ASN A 107 9.18 6.21 -25.79
C ASN A 107 9.80 6.01 -24.40
N ALA A 108 9.06 6.40 -23.36
CA ALA A 108 9.49 6.28 -21.98
C ALA A 108 9.30 4.84 -21.50
N GLN A 109 10.29 3.99 -21.72
CA GLN A 109 10.31 2.62 -21.18
C GLN A 109 10.58 2.67 -19.67
N ILE A 110 9.70 2.07 -18.87
CA ILE A 110 9.72 2.19 -17.39
C ILE A 110 10.18 0.86 -16.76
N GLY A 111 11.39 0.86 -16.21
CA GLY A 111 11.98 -0.26 -15.47
C GLY A 111 11.49 -0.33 -14.01
N PHE A 112 12.11 -1.20 -13.22
CA PHE A 112 11.84 -1.29 -11.78
C PHE A 112 12.11 0.03 -11.05
N TYR A 113 11.38 0.25 -9.95
CA TYR A 113 11.45 1.41 -9.06
C TYR A 113 11.51 2.77 -9.74
N THR A 114 10.82 2.88 -10.87
CA THR A 114 10.78 4.10 -11.68
C THR A 114 9.35 4.60 -11.72
N SER A 115 9.17 5.83 -11.24
CA SER A 115 7.90 6.56 -11.32
C SER A 115 8.01 7.64 -12.39
N ILE A 116 7.06 7.70 -13.31
CA ILE A 116 6.93 8.77 -14.31
C ILE A 116 5.67 9.58 -14.04
N SER A 117 5.79 10.91 -13.98
CA SER A 117 4.65 11.77 -13.66
C SER A 117 4.69 13.14 -14.31
N GLY A 118 3.52 13.69 -14.65
CA GLY A 118 3.36 15.07 -15.10
C GLY A 118 3.15 16.02 -13.92
N LEU A 119 3.70 17.23 -14.04
CA LEU A 119 3.61 18.29 -13.04
C LEU A 119 2.46 19.29 -13.32
N GLY A 120 1.51 18.91 -14.18
CA GLY A 120 0.24 19.62 -14.36
C GLY A 120 -0.68 19.51 -13.15
N LEU A 121 -1.74 20.33 -13.12
CA LEU A 121 -2.88 20.06 -12.24
C LEU A 121 -3.86 19.08 -12.91
N SER A 122 -3.89 19.04 -14.24
CA SER A 122 -4.60 18.09 -15.08
C SER A 122 -3.62 17.23 -15.91
N PRO A 123 -3.96 15.99 -16.31
CA PRO A 123 -3.12 15.18 -17.21
C PRO A 123 -2.85 15.87 -18.54
N ASP A 124 -3.84 16.57 -19.08
CA ASP A 124 -3.75 17.27 -20.36
C ASP A 124 -2.76 18.44 -20.36
N ASP A 125 -2.40 18.98 -19.18
CA ASP A 125 -1.37 20.01 -19.05
C ASP A 125 0.01 19.48 -19.46
N THR A 126 0.23 18.15 -19.42
CA THR A 126 1.51 17.49 -19.71
C THR A 126 1.30 16.36 -20.72
N THR A 127 1.44 16.66 -22.02
CA THR A 127 1.15 15.71 -23.12
C THR A 127 2.43 15.11 -23.70
N ILE A 128 2.51 13.78 -23.76
CA ILE A 128 3.55 13.02 -24.48
C ILE A 128 2.99 12.56 -25.83
N ASN A 129 3.47 13.11 -26.94
CA ASN A 129 3.25 12.55 -28.28
C ASN A 129 4.32 11.48 -28.53
N GLY A 130 3.97 10.23 -28.23
CA GLY A 130 4.91 9.20 -27.85
C GLY A 130 4.24 8.19 -26.92
N ASP A 131 5.02 7.32 -26.31
CA ASP A 131 4.54 6.21 -25.49
C ASP A 131 5.16 6.22 -24.08
N ILE A 132 4.43 5.66 -23.11
CA ILE A 132 4.93 5.35 -21.76
C ILE A 132 4.78 3.85 -21.58
N THR A 133 5.89 3.14 -21.78
CA THR A 133 5.89 1.71 -22.09
C THR A 133 6.36 0.87 -20.92
N VAL A 134 5.64 -0.21 -20.63
CA VAL A 134 6.20 -1.39 -19.98
C VAL A 134 5.97 -2.59 -20.89
N ASP A 135 7.01 -3.37 -21.12
CA ASP A 135 6.98 -4.67 -21.79
C ASP A 135 7.86 -5.67 -21.00
N ALA A 136 7.95 -6.91 -21.44
CA ALA A 136 8.60 -7.99 -20.71
C ALA A 136 9.86 -8.55 -21.40
N GLY A 137 10.58 -7.73 -22.16
CA GLY A 137 11.79 -8.14 -22.91
C GLY A 137 12.84 -8.82 -22.02
N TRP A 138 13.14 -8.21 -20.86
CA TRP A 138 14.09 -8.73 -19.86
C TRP A 138 13.78 -10.14 -19.33
N PHE A 139 12.52 -10.57 -19.39
CA PHE A 139 12.06 -11.88 -18.91
C PHE A 139 11.33 -12.67 -20.01
N ASN A 140 11.81 -12.54 -21.25
CA ASN A 140 11.40 -13.35 -22.41
C ASN A 140 9.88 -13.29 -22.71
N GLY A 141 9.26 -12.13 -22.52
CA GLY A 141 7.83 -11.92 -22.74
C GLY A 141 6.94 -12.30 -21.56
N ASN A 142 7.49 -12.80 -20.45
CA ASN A 142 6.74 -13.03 -19.21
C ASN A 142 6.69 -11.76 -18.35
N ALA A 143 5.51 -11.17 -18.18
CA ALA A 143 5.33 -9.96 -17.39
C ALA A 143 4.98 -10.22 -15.90
N THR A 144 4.93 -11.47 -15.42
CA THR A 144 4.56 -11.77 -14.02
C THR A 144 5.46 -11.14 -12.97
N GLN A 145 6.63 -10.63 -13.34
CA GLN A 145 7.56 -9.95 -12.46
C GLN A 145 7.71 -8.44 -12.75
N ASN A 146 6.86 -7.84 -13.61
CA ASN A 146 6.88 -6.42 -13.92
C ASN A 146 6.27 -5.55 -12.80
N PHE A 147 6.94 -5.56 -11.64
CA PHE A 147 6.53 -4.87 -10.41
C PHE A 147 7.08 -3.44 -10.29
N TRP A 148 6.64 -2.76 -9.22
CA TRP A 148 7.27 -1.59 -8.60
C TRP A 148 7.59 -0.44 -9.57
N ARG A 149 6.61 0.02 -10.36
CA ARG A 149 6.75 1.16 -11.27
C ARG A 149 5.43 1.91 -11.43
N SER A 150 5.42 3.20 -11.74
CA SER A 150 4.15 3.95 -11.78
C SER A 150 4.08 5.00 -12.87
N ALA A 151 2.88 5.21 -13.42
CA ALA A 151 2.57 6.33 -14.31
C ALA A 151 1.45 7.18 -13.69
N GLU A 152 1.65 8.51 -13.63
CA GLU A 152 0.68 9.43 -13.02
C GLU A 152 0.54 10.79 -13.72
N ASN A 153 -0.68 11.29 -13.88
CA ASN A 153 -0.97 12.69 -14.24
C ASN A 153 -0.36 13.13 -15.60
N LEU A 154 -0.49 12.29 -16.63
CA LEU A 154 0.03 12.53 -17.99
C LEU A 154 -1.02 12.23 -19.05
N ALA A 155 -1.07 13.06 -20.09
CA ALA A 155 -1.71 12.71 -21.35
C ALA A 155 -0.70 12.05 -22.29
N VAL A 156 -1.14 11.04 -23.04
CA VAL A 156 -0.31 10.28 -23.98
C VAL A 156 -1.07 10.13 -25.30
N VAL A 157 -0.38 10.42 -26.40
CA VAL A 157 -0.83 10.19 -27.78
C VAL A 157 0.10 9.13 -28.37
N PRO A 158 -0.27 7.83 -28.27
CA PRO A 158 0.64 6.72 -28.60
C PRO A 158 0.98 6.69 -30.09
N VAL A 159 2.22 6.37 -30.46
CA VAL A 159 2.69 6.55 -31.86
C VAL A 159 1.96 5.68 -32.89
N ASN A 160 1.39 4.56 -32.43
CA ASN A 160 0.58 3.63 -33.23
C ASN A 160 -0.90 3.61 -32.79
N GLY A 161 -1.32 4.57 -31.96
CA GLY A 161 -2.66 4.62 -31.36
C GLY A 161 -2.91 3.66 -30.19
N THR A 162 -1.92 2.89 -29.72
CA THR A 162 -2.03 1.97 -28.57
C THR A 162 -0.82 2.04 -27.63
N ASN A 163 -1.00 2.57 -26.41
CA ASN A 163 0.05 2.53 -25.38
C ASN A 163 0.15 1.12 -24.78
N ARG A 164 1.34 0.63 -24.40
CA ARG A 164 1.49 -0.64 -23.66
C ARG A 164 1.93 -0.44 -22.22
N TRP A 165 1.15 -0.97 -21.27
CA TRP A 165 1.46 -1.02 -19.84
C TRP A 165 1.41 -2.47 -19.35
N ALA A 166 2.35 -3.30 -19.81
CA ALA A 166 2.40 -4.74 -19.53
C ALA A 166 2.98 -5.04 -18.14
N VAL A 167 2.18 -4.81 -17.10
CA VAL A 167 2.61 -4.86 -15.70
C VAL A 167 2.00 -6.03 -14.92
N SER A 168 2.55 -6.24 -13.73
CA SER A 168 2.00 -7.10 -12.69
C SER A 168 1.58 -6.25 -11.48
N GLN A 169 1.62 -6.80 -10.27
CA GLN A 169 1.28 -6.16 -9.01
C GLN A 169 2.15 -4.91 -8.71
N ALA A 170 1.64 -4.02 -7.85
CA ALA A 170 2.29 -2.76 -7.44
C ALA A 170 2.77 -1.85 -8.59
N ALA A 171 1.98 -1.78 -9.66
CA ALA A 171 2.30 -0.98 -10.84
C ALA A 171 1.17 0.01 -11.24
N PRO A 172 0.87 1.01 -10.38
CA PRO A 172 -0.32 1.85 -10.53
C PRO A 172 -0.27 2.73 -11.77
N PHE A 173 -1.41 2.81 -12.44
CA PHE A 173 -1.68 3.68 -13.57
C PHE A 173 -2.79 4.66 -13.17
N ARG A 174 -2.42 5.85 -12.68
CA ARG A 174 -3.35 6.79 -12.05
C ARG A 174 -3.46 8.07 -12.84
N ARG A 175 -4.66 8.64 -12.93
CA ARG A 175 -4.83 10.00 -13.45
C ARG A 175 -4.21 10.18 -14.84
N MET A 176 -4.39 9.21 -15.73
CA MET A 176 -3.80 9.20 -17.06
C MET A 176 -4.84 9.56 -18.12
N HIS A 177 -4.42 10.18 -19.22
CA HIS A 177 -5.27 10.39 -20.41
C HIS A 177 -4.63 9.73 -21.63
N ILE A 178 -5.03 8.49 -21.94
CA ILE A 178 -4.61 7.79 -23.14
C ILE A 178 -5.54 8.17 -24.28
N ARG A 179 -5.04 8.98 -25.23
CA ARG A 179 -5.75 9.38 -26.45
C ARG A 179 -5.59 8.30 -27.53
N GLY A 180 -6.13 7.11 -27.23
CA GLY A 180 -5.95 5.88 -27.98
C GLY A 180 -6.36 4.65 -27.17
N ASN A 181 -5.89 3.47 -27.57
CA ASN A 181 -6.07 2.22 -26.83
C ASN A 181 -4.99 2.05 -25.74
N LEU A 182 -5.25 1.17 -24.77
CA LEU A 182 -4.30 0.77 -23.75
C LEU A 182 -4.18 -0.76 -23.71
N ASN A 183 -3.04 -1.29 -24.16
CA ASN A 183 -2.72 -2.71 -24.10
C ASN A 183 -2.02 -3.04 -22.77
N LEU A 184 -2.50 -4.04 -22.06
CA LEU A 184 -1.99 -4.45 -20.75
C LEU A 184 -1.19 -5.76 -20.80
N ALA A 185 -1.06 -6.39 -21.97
CA ALA A 185 -0.27 -7.60 -22.15
C ALA A 185 1.11 -7.31 -22.76
N PRO A 186 2.14 -8.11 -22.41
CA PRO A 186 3.44 -8.03 -23.04
C PRO A 186 3.37 -8.42 -24.52
N THR A 187 4.40 -8.05 -25.28
CA THR A 187 4.56 -8.55 -26.66
C THR A 187 4.56 -10.07 -26.66
N GLY A 188 3.67 -10.68 -27.45
CA GLY A 188 3.51 -12.14 -27.53
C GLY A 188 2.49 -12.76 -26.57
N TYR A 189 1.80 -11.96 -25.74
CA TYR A 189 0.75 -12.43 -24.81
C TYR A 189 1.22 -13.46 -23.78
N GLY A 190 2.47 -13.35 -23.32
CA GLY A 190 2.97 -14.11 -22.17
C GLY A 190 2.19 -13.83 -20.88
N TRP A 191 2.49 -14.59 -19.83
CA TRP A 191 1.80 -14.46 -18.54
C TRP A 191 1.93 -13.04 -17.96
N SER A 192 0.87 -12.58 -17.31
CA SER A 192 0.80 -11.27 -16.69
C SER A 192 -0.26 -11.26 -15.59
N SER A 193 0.04 -10.63 -14.44
CA SER A 193 -0.75 -10.69 -13.21
C SER A 193 -0.95 -9.30 -12.60
N GLY A 194 -1.40 -8.37 -13.45
CA GLY A 194 -1.80 -7.03 -13.03
C GLY A 194 -3.12 -7.03 -12.26
N GLY A 195 -3.72 -5.88 -12.00
CA GLY A 195 -3.20 -4.54 -12.23
C GLY A 195 -4.22 -3.51 -11.76
N TYR A 196 -3.84 -2.24 -11.77
CA TYR A 196 -4.61 -1.17 -11.14
C TYR A 196 -4.65 0.08 -12.01
N ILE A 197 -5.87 0.49 -12.39
CA ILE A 197 -6.16 1.78 -13.05
C ILE A 197 -7.13 2.59 -12.17
N ALA A 198 -6.82 3.88 -11.96
CA ALA A 198 -7.75 4.80 -11.30
C ALA A 198 -7.70 6.21 -11.88
N ASP A 199 -8.79 6.96 -11.71
CA ASP A 199 -8.92 8.38 -12.11
C ASP A 199 -8.53 8.64 -13.58
N SER A 200 -8.61 7.65 -14.47
CA SER A 200 -8.00 7.72 -15.81
C SER A 200 -9.04 7.76 -16.92
N ARG A 201 -8.67 8.38 -18.04
CA ARG A 201 -9.40 8.34 -19.32
C ARG A 201 -8.60 7.54 -20.34
N ILE A 202 -9.24 6.58 -20.98
CA ILE A 202 -8.72 5.88 -22.15
C ILE A 202 -9.77 6.06 -23.25
N ASP A 203 -9.49 6.89 -24.25
CA ASP A 203 -10.46 7.24 -25.30
C ASP A 203 -10.86 6.02 -26.15
N GLY A 204 -9.91 5.11 -26.36
CA GLY A 204 -10.11 3.85 -27.06
C GLY A 204 -10.42 2.67 -26.12
N GLN A 205 -10.06 1.47 -26.57
CA GLN A 205 -10.30 0.24 -25.85
C GLN A 205 -9.13 -0.09 -24.90
N VAL A 206 -9.43 -0.56 -23.70
CA VAL A 206 -8.46 -1.26 -22.85
C VAL A 206 -8.41 -2.73 -23.23
N GLN A 207 -7.21 -3.26 -23.42
CA GLN A 207 -6.96 -4.56 -24.06
C GLN A 207 -6.10 -5.46 -23.14
N PRO A 208 -6.71 -6.28 -22.27
CA PRO A 208 -5.96 -7.08 -21.29
C PRO A 208 -5.27 -8.31 -21.87
N TYR A 209 -5.84 -8.93 -22.90
CA TYR A 209 -5.39 -10.19 -23.51
C TYR A 209 -5.09 -11.29 -22.47
N SER A 210 -3.82 -11.53 -22.14
CA SER A 210 -3.35 -12.58 -21.23
C SER A 210 -3.36 -12.21 -19.74
N GLN A 211 -3.71 -10.96 -19.40
CA GLN A 211 -3.83 -10.52 -18.00
C GLN A 211 -4.85 -11.35 -17.23
N GLN A 212 -4.38 -12.02 -16.18
CA GLN A 212 -5.19 -12.92 -15.35
C GLN A 212 -6.37 -12.18 -14.69
N GLN A 213 -6.10 -11.02 -14.10
CA GLN A 213 -7.07 -10.18 -13.42
C GLN A 213 -6.75 -8.69 -13.58
N TRP A 214 -7.70 -7.81 -13.23
CA TRP A 214 -7.47 -6.37 -13.18
C TRP A 214 -8.52 -5.64 -12.33
N TYR A 215 -8.12 -4.52 -11.73
CA TYR A 215 -9.04 -3.56 -11.10
C TYR A 215 -8.99 -2.19 -11.78
N THR A 216 -10.15 -1.68 -12.18
CA THR A 216 -10.30 -0.31 -12.68
C THR A 216 -11.35 0.42 -11.84
N ARG A 217 -11.03 1.61 -11.34
CA ARG A 217 -12.03 2.46 -10.67
C ARG A 217 -12.09 3.89 -11.15
N ASP A 218 -13.25 4.51 -10.97
CA ASP A 218 -13.47 5.96 -11.13
C ASP A 218 -12.82 6.55 -12.39
N SER A 219 -13.04 5.88 -13.51
CA SER A 219 -12.35 6.09 -14.78
C SER A 219 -13.35 6.13 -15.93
N ALA A 220 -12.92 6.58 -17.11
CA ALA A 220 -13.70 6.53 -18.34
C ALA A 220 -12.93 5.79 -19.42
N ILE A 221 -13.54 4.78 -20.04
CA ILE A 221 -12.94 3.97 -21.10
C ILE A 221 -13.86 3.94 -22.33
N GLY A 222 -13.30 3.95 -23.54
CA GLY A 222 -14.06 3.72 -24.77
C GLY A 222 -14.62 2.29 -24.87
N GLY A 223 -13.95 1.33 -24.21
CA GLY A 223 -14.45 -0.03 -23.99
C GLY A 223 -13.40 -0.96 -23.38
N TRP A 224 -13.77 -2.21 -23.19
CA TRP A 224 -12.91 -3.27 -22.62
C TRP A 224 -12.93 -4.50 -23.54
N LEU A 225 -11.77 -5.11 -23.81
CA LEU A 225 -11.64 -6.18 -24.81
C LEU A 225 -12.08 -7.56 -24.31
N ASN A 226 -11.51 -8.04 -23.19
CA ASN A 226 -11.70 -9.40 -22.70
C ASN A 226 -11.45 -9.51 -21.19
N GLY A 227 -11.89 -10.62 -20.58
CA GLY A 227 -11.47 -11.02 -19.23
C GLY A 227 -10.93 -12.45 -19.22
N VAL A 228 -10.04 -12.74 -18.27
CA VAL A 228 -9.42 -14.08 -18.11
C VAL A 228 -9.97 -14.77 -16.87
N TRP A 229 -9.71 -14.25 -15.66
CA TRP A 229 -10.23 -14.82 -14.41
C TRP A 229 -11.03 -13.83 -13.55
N ASN A 230 -10.59 -12.58 -13.40
CA ASN A 230 -11.24 -11.61 -12.51
C ASN A 230 -11.05 -10.15 -12.96
N MET A 231 -11.98 -9.59 -13.72
CA MET A 231 -11.89 -8.20 -14.20
C MET A 231 -12.96 -7.35 -13.49
N VAL A 232 -12.52 -6.47 -12.59
CA VAL A 232 -13.38 -5.76 -11.64
C VAL A 232 -13.41 -4.26 -11.92
N PHE A 233 -14.61 -3.69 -11.88
CA PHE A 233 -14.89 -2.28 -12.16
C PHE A 233 -15.73 -1.66 -11.04
N SER A 234 -15.39 -0.46 -10.58
CA SER A 234 -16.29 0.36 -9.76
C SER A 234 -16.24 1.82 -10.15
N GLY A 235 -17.40 2.44 -10.41
CA GLY A 235 -17.43 3.85 -10.84
C GLY A 235 -16.86 4.09 -12.24
N VAL A 236 -16.80 3.06 -13.10
CA VAL A 236 -16.21 3.18 -14.44
C VAL A 236 -17.27 3.49 -15.49
N GLU A 237 -17.02 4.52 -16.28
CA GLU A 237 -17.78 4.88 -17.49
C GLU A 237 -17.25 4.05 -18.68
N GLY A 238 -18.14 3.39 -19.43
CA GLY A 238 -17.76 2.49 -20.52
C GLY A 238 -17.28 1.09 -20.10
N ALA A 239 -17.30 0.76 -18.81
CA ALA A 239 -17.09 -0.61 -18.34
C ALA A 239 -18.17 -1.58 -18.89
N PRO A 240 -17.81 -2.86 -19.14
CA PRO A 240 -18.78 -3.88 -19.50
C PRO A 240 -19.77 -4.10 -18.36
N ALA A 241 -20.99 -4.55 -18.68
CA ALA A 241 -21.96 -4.93 -17.65
C ALA A 241 -21.46 -6.13 -16.81
N GLN A 242 -22.03 -6.28 -15.60
CA GLN A 242 -21.86 -7.47 -14.77
C GLN A 242 -22.10 -8.73 -15.60
N GLY A 243 -21.15 -9.67 -15.58
CA GLY A 243 -21.20 -10.89 -16.40
C GLY A 243 -20.65 -12.15 -15.73
N PHE A 244 -20.05 -12.04 -14.54
CA PHE A 244 -19.46 -13.17 -13.84
C PHE A 244 -20.49 -14.32 -13.67
N PRO A 245 -20.10 -15.60 -13.89
CA PRO A 245 -18.74 -16.10 -14.07
C PRO A 245 -18.18 -16.03 -15.50
N ASN A 246 -19.00 -15.79 -16.52
CA ASN A 246 -18.54 -15.79 -17.92
C ASN A 246 -19.35 -14.82 -18.79
N PRO A 247 -18.77 -13.72 -19.29
CA PRO A 247 -17.37 -13.28 -19.06
C PRO A 247 -17.11 -12.90 -17.60
N PRO A 248 -15.89 -13.05 -17.06
CA PRO A 248 -15.59 -12.80 -15.65
C PRO A 248 -15.48 -11.30 -15.32
N TYR A 249 -16.61 -10.58 -15.46
CA TYR A 249 -16.75 -9.15 -15.20
C TYR A 249 -17.58 -8.92 -13.94
N THR A 250 -16.96 -8.29 -12.95
CA THR A 250 -17.61 -7.75 -11.75
C THR A 250 -17.74 -6.24 -11.89
N THR A 251 -18.94 -5.69 -12.06
CA THR A 251 -19.15 -4.28 -12.38
C THR A 251 -20.10 -3.59 -11.42
N LEU A 252 -19.55 -2.65 -10.63
CA LEU A 252 -20.29 -1.76 -9.74
C LEU A 252 -20.45 -0.39 -10.38
N ALA A 253 -21.67 0.17 -10.29
CA ALA A 253 -21.99 1.47 -10.89
C ALA A 253 -21.15 2.63 -10.34
N THR A 254 -20.78 2.56 -9.05
CA THR A 254 -20.01 3.56 -8.31
C THR A 254 -18.94 2.91 -7.43
N THR A 255 -17.89 3.65 -7.07
CA THR A 255 -17.02 3.32 -5.94
C THR A 255 -17.61 3.98 -4.68
N PRO A 256 -17.97 3.25 -3.61
CA PRO A 256 -18.77 3.81 -2.52
C PRO A 256 -18.14 5.03 -1.83
N VAL A 257 -16.82 5.00 -1.62
CA VAL A 257 -16.02 6.15 -1.21
C VAL A 257 -14.66 6.04 -1.89
N SER A 258 -14.17 7.11 -2.48
CA SER A 258 -12.79 7.20 -2.96
C SER A 258 -12.21 8.59 -2.69
N ARG A 259 -10.88 8.71 -2.73
CA ARG A 259 -10.18 9.98 -2.60
C ARG A 259 -8.88 9.82 -3.36
N GLU A 260 -8.68 10.57 -4.44
CA GLU A 260 -7.51 10.36 -5.28
C GLU A 260 -6.20 10.67 -4.54
N LYS A 261 -5.14 9.97 -4.96
CA LYS A 261 -3.83 10.04 -4.32
C LYS A 261 -3.28 11.47 -4.39
N PRO A 262 -2.63 11.98 -3.33
CA PRO A 262 -1.82 13.19 -3.43
C PRO A 262 -0.74 13.07 -4.50
N PHE A 263 -0.50 14.15 -5.26
CA PHE A 263 0.56 14.22 -6.26
C PHE A 263 1.25 15.58 -6.22
N LEU A 264 2.52 15.58 -6.65
CA LEU A 264 3.33 16.79 -6.80
C LEU A 264 2.98 17.46 -8.14
N TYR A 265 2.80 18.77 -8.15
CA TYR A 265 2.58 19.57 -9.36
C TYR A 265 3.30 20.92 -9.27
N LEU A 266 3.33 21.65 -10.39
CA LEU A 266 3.83 23.03 -10.47
C LEU A 266 2.67 24.02 -10.58
N ASP A 267 2.68 25.01 -9.69
CA ASP A 267 1.82 26.17 -9.74
C ASP A 267 2.67 27.36 -10.20
N GLY A 268 2.65 27.62 -11.51
CA GLY A 268 3.66 28.44 -12.17
C GLY A 268 5.06 27.81 -12.02
N GLY A 269 5.92 28.44 -11.23
CA GLY A 269 7.26 27.93 -10.90
C GLY A 269 7.37 27.24 -9.54
N GLU A 270 6.31 27.20 -8.72
CA GLU A 270 6.35 26.66 -7.36
C GLU A 270 5.90 25.21 -7.30
N TYR A 271 6.69 24.35 -6.66
CA TYR A 271 6.24 23.00 -6.30
C TYR A 271 5.16 23.05 -5.22
N ARG A 272 4.04 22.36 -5.50
CA ARG A 272 2.93 22.16 -4.57
C ARG A 272 2.48 20.71 -4.60
N VAL A 273 1.90 20.22 -3.50
CA VAL A 273 1.25 18.92 -3.45
C VAL A 273 -0.25 19.15 -3.46
N PHE A 274 -0.92 18.65 -4.50
CA PHE A 274 -2.38 18.69 -4.59
C PHE A 274 -2.98 17.56 -3.75
N LEU A 275 -4.04 17.89 -3.00
CA LEU A 275 -4.78 16.99 -2.13
C LEU A 275 -6.23 16.89 -2.65
N PRO A 276 -6.53 15.90 -3.51
CA PRO A 276 -7.87 15.68 -4.02
C PRO A 276 -8.92 15.55 -2.92
N GLU A 277 -10.13 16.05 -3.18
CA GLU A 277 -11.28 15.92 -2.30
C GLU A 277 -11.75 14.45 -2.23
N LYS A 278 -12.38 14.07 -1.11
CA LYS A 278 -13.05 12.77 -0.97
C LYS A 278 -14.35 12.78 -1.78
N ARG A 279 -14.57 11.77 -2.61
CA ARG A 279 -15.84 11.51 -3.30
C ARG A 279 -16.59 10.37 -2.61
N THR A 280 -17.91 10.47 -2.55
CA THR A 280 -18.82 9.37 -2.21
C THR A 280 -19.58 8.99 -3.46
N ASP A 281 -19.87 7.70 -3.63
CA ASP A 281 -20.52 7.16 -4.85
C ASP A 281 -19.83 7.64 -6.13
N ALA A 282 -18.50 7.56 -6.12
CA ALA A 282 -17.65 8.08 -7.17
C ALA A 282 -17.88 7.33 -8.49
N ARG A 283 -17.89 8.10 -9.59
CA ARG A 283 -17.96 7.62 -10.96
C ARG A 283 -17.22 8.58 -11.87
N GLY A 284 -16.52 8.05 -12.87
CA GLY A 284 -15.72 8.82 -13.81
C GLY A 284 -14.53 9.56 -13.16
N VAL A 285 -13.77 10.26 -14.00
CA VAL A 285 -12.55 10.98 -13.60
C VAL A 285 -12.84 12.26 -12.79
N THR A 286 -11.94 12.64 -11.89
CA THR A 286 -12.02 13.88 -11.10
C THR A 286 -11.76 15.17 -11.89
N TRP A 287 -11.11 15.05 -13.04
CA TRP A 287 -10.51 16.17 -13.78
C TRP A 287 -11.14 16.42 -15.16
N GLY A 288 -12.11 15.60 -15.56
CA GLY A 288 -12.77 15.72 -16.86
C GLY A 288 -13.75 16.89 -16.99
N ASN A 289 -14.10 17.55 -15.88
CA ASN A 289 -15.09 18.64 -15.81
C ASN A 289 -14.48 19.92 -15.19
N GLY A 290 -13.35 20.35 -15.74
CA GLY A 290 -12.61 21.52 -15.26
C GLY A 290 -11.67 21.21 -14.09
N THR A 291 -11.35 22.23 -13.29
CA THR A 291 -10.37 22.14 -12.20
C THR A 291 -10.77 21.04 -11.20
N PRO A 292 -9.88 20.07 -10.89
CA PRO A 292 -10.16 19.02 -9.92
C PRO A 292 -10.43 19.63 -8.54
N ARG A 293 -11.38 19.07 -7.79
CA ARG A 293 -11.67 19.54 -6.43
C ARG A 293 -10.63 19.02 -5.43
N GLY A 294 -10.16 19.91 -4.57
CA GLY A 294 -9.13 19.61 -3.58
C GLY A 294 -8.51 20.86 -3.00
N THR A 295 -7.36 20.71 -2.35
CA THR A 295 -6.56 21.81 -1.79
C THR A 295 -5.09 21.62 -2.14
N SER A 296 -4.31 22.70 -2.24
CA SER A 296 -2.88 22.64 -2.52
C SER A 296 -2.05 23.05 -1.31
N LEU A 297 -1.03 22.27 -0.99
CA LEU A 297 -0.03 22.61 0.02
C LEU A 297 1.28 22.99 -0.69
N PRO A 298 1.90 24.15 -0.39
CA PRO A 298 3.20 24.47 -0.96
C PRO A 298 4.29 23.57 -0.38
N LEU A 299 5.33 23.27 -1.17
CA LEU A 299 6.42 22.36 -0.77
C LEU A 299 7.13 22.83 0.53
N SER A 300 7.09 24.14 0.84
CA SER A 300 7.57 24.71 2.12
C SER A 300 6.83 24.19 3.37
N ARG A 301 5.72 23.45 3.22
CA ARG A 301 5.02 22.73 4.31
C ARG A 301 5.47 21.28 4.46
N PHE A 302 6.36 20.78 3.61
CA PHE A 302 6.90 19.42 3.65
C PHE A 302 8.36 19.45 4.07
N TYR A 303 8.76 18.53 4.94
CA TYR A 303 10.15 18.15 5.06
C TYR A 303 10.51 17.24 3.87
N VAL A 304 11.44 17.69 3.03
CA VAL A 304 11.93 16.94 1.86
C VAL A 304 13.03 15.99 2.37
N ALA A 305 12.62 14.78 2.74
CA ALA A 305 13.50 13.76 3.26
C ALA A 305 14.36 13.16 2.14
N LYS A 306 15.64 12.91 2.44
CA LYS A 306 16.61 12.24 1.56
C LYS A 306 17.24 11.04 2.29
N PRO A 307 17.68 10.00 1.59
CA PRO A 307 18.32 8.83 2.21
C PRO A 307 19.45 9.21 3.18
N GLY A 308 19.56 8.46 4.27
CA GLY A 308 20.49 8.74 5.38
C GLY A 308 19.96 9.69 6.46
N VAL A 309 18.76 10.26 6.29
CA VAL A 309 18.08 10.97 7.40
C VAL A 309 17.60 9.99 8.48
N PRO A 310 17.89 10.21 9.78
CA PRO A 310 17.39 9.35 10.86
C PRO A 310 15.88 9.45 11.04
N ALA A 311 15.24 8.36 11.49
CA ALA A 311 13.82 8.35 11.85
C ALA A 311 13.47 9.39 12.93
N ALA A 312 14.42 9.70 13.83
CA ALA A 312 14.30 10.79 14.81
C ALA A 312 14.03 12.17 14.15
N THR A 313 14.66 12.46 13.01
CA THR A 313 14.50 13.72 12.28
C THR A 313 13.18 13.75 11.50
N LEU A 314 12.75 12.62 10.95
CA LEU A 314 11.41 12.48 10.35
C LEU A 314 10.31 12.75 11.41
N ASN A 315 10.47 12.18 12.60
CA ASN A 315 9.57 12.41 13.74
C ASN A 315 9.62 13.87 14.24
N GLN A 316 10.79 14.51 14.27
CA GLN A 316 10.91 15.93 14.59
C GLN A 316 10.14 16.79 13.59
N ALA A 317 10.27 16.55 12.27
CA ALA A 317 9.55 17.30 11.25
C ALA A 317 8.01 17.18 11.40
N LEU A 318 7.52 15.97 11.68
CA LEU A 318 6.11 15.71 11.96
C LEU A 318 5.61 16.44 13.21
N ALA A 319 6.41 16.44 14.29
CA ALA A 319 6.11 17.16 15.53
C ALA A 319 6.14 18.69 15.36
N GLU A 320 6.99 19.22 14.48
CA GLU A 320 7.07 20.64 14.13
C GLU A 320 5.95 21.11 13.16
N GLY A 321 5.05 20.21 12.76
CA GLY A 321 3.88 20.55 11.93
C GLY A 321 4.11 20.46 10.42
N LEU A 322 5.26 19.94 9.97
CA LEU A 322 5.53 19.64 8.57
C LEU A 322 4.88 18.33 8.14
N HIS A 323 4.67 18.17 6.83
CA HIS A 323 4.38 16.90 6.16
C HIS A 323 5.69 16.21 5.74
N LEU A 324 5.64 14.98 5.23
CA LEU A 324 6.83 14.31 4.69
C LEU A 324 6.71 14.12 3.18
N LEU A 325 7.76 14.53 2.45
CA LEU A 325 8.00 14.11 1.07
C LEU A 325 9.26 13.24 1.07
N LEU A 326 9.11 11.94 0.82
CA LEU A 326 10.20 10.98 0.75
C LEU A 326 10.72 10.94 -0.69
N THR A 327 11.90 11.51 -0.92
CA THR A 327 12.57 11.48 -2.23
C THR A 327 13.04 10.05 -2.59
N PRO A 328 13.28 9.72 -3.87
CA PRO A 328 13.57 8.35 -4.29
C PRO A 328 14.87 7.81 -3.67
N GLY A 329 14.74 6.73 -2.90
CA GLY A 329 15.87 6.06 -2.24
C GLY A 329 15.41 5.14 -1.10
N ILE A 330 16.37 4.58 -0.37
CA ILE A 330 16.15 3.64 0.75
C ILE A 330 16.45 4.34 2.08
N TYR A 331 15.57 4.16 3.06
CA TYR A 331 15.59 4.80 4.36
C TYR A 331 15.57 3.74 5.46
N HIS A 332 16.68 3.60 6.17
CA HIS A 332 16.78 2.72 7.34
C HIS A 332 16.23 3.43 8.59
N LEU A 333 15.44 2.73 9.39
CA LEU A 333 14.68 3.27 10.51
C LEU A 333 14.99 2.50 11.81
N ASP A 334 15.62 3.19 12.76
CA ASP A 334 15.95 2.68 14.10
C ASP A 334 14.76 2.71 15.08
N GLN A 335 13.70 3.42 14.71
CA GLN A 335 12.43 3.53 15.43
C GLN A 335 11.28 3.86 14.45
N PRO A 336 10.01 3.67 14.84
CA PRO A 336 8.90 3.99 13.96
C PRO A 336 8.80 5.47 13.61
N VAL A 337 8.46 5.77 12.36
CA VAL A 337 7.93 7.07 11.97
C VAL A 337 6.51 7.19 12.56
N ARG A 338 6.24 8.24 13.35
CA ARG A 338 4.99 8.44 14.09
C ARG A 338 4.19 9.60 13.51
N VAL A 339 3.06 9.27 12.89
CA VAL A 339 2.14 10.23 12.28
C VAL A 339 1.01 10.54 13.27
N ASP A 340 1.29 11.46 14.20
CA ASP A 340 0.40 11.77 15.33
C ASP A 340 -0.53 12.99 15.08
N ARG A 341 -0.40 13.65 13.92
CA ARG A 341 -1.13 14.88 13.57
C ARG A 341 -2.15 14.63 12.46
N ALA A 342 -3.40 15.04 12.69
CA ALA A 342 -4.47 15.01 11.70
C ALA A 342 -4.09 15.75 10.40
N GLY A 343 -4.60 15.27 9.26
CA GLY A 343 -4.33 15.84 7.94
C GLY A 343 -2.89 15.68 7.43
N THR A 344 -2.06 14.86 8.08
CA THR A 344 -0.66 14.69 7.66
C THR A 344 -0.55 13.89 6.38
N VAL A 345 0.16 14.44 5.40
CA VAL A 345 0.58 13.74 4.19
C VAL A 345 1.99 13.15 4.38
N VAL A 346 2.16 11.88 4.00
CA VAL A 346 3.44 11.21 3.78
C VAL A 346 3.41 10.71 2.34
N LEU A 347 4.10 11.43 1.45
CA LEU A 347 4.15 11.14 0.02
C LEU A 347 5.55 10.65 -0.35
N GLY A 348 5.66 9.47 -0.95
CA GLY A 348 6.87 8.98 -1.58
C GLY A 348 6.93 9.32 -3.07
N LEU A 349 8.15 9.47 -3.58
CA LEU A 349 8.47 9.61 -4.99
C LEU A 349 9.37 8.44 -5.41
N GLY A 350 9.24 7.95 -6.65
CA GLY A 350 10.15 6.95 -7.22
C GLY A 350 10.39 5.71 -6.35
N TYR A 351 9.34 5.16 -5.74
CA TYR A 351 9.41 4.01 -4.83
C TYR A 351 10.37 4.19 -3.65
N ALA A 352 10.36 5.37 -3.02
CA ALA A 352 10.96 5.60 -1.72
C ALA A 352 10.63 4.43 -0.76
N THR A 353 11.67 3.80 -0.19
CA THR A 353 11.58 2.53 0.52
C THR A 353 11.97 2.71 1.99
N LEU A 354 11.10 2.31 2.91
CA LEU A 354 11.34 2.32 4.35
C LEU A 354 11.72 0.92 4.83
N ILE A 355 12.92 0.77 5.41
CA ILE A 355 13.39 -0.47 6.03
C ILE A 355 13.45 -0.28 7.55
N PRO A 356 12.64 -1.01 8.34
CA PRO A 356 12.78 -1.01 9.79
C PRO A 356 13.94 -1.91 10.22
N ASP A 357 14.91 -1.32 10.92
CA ASP A 357 15.99 -2.04 11.56
C ASP A 357 15.53 -2.61 12.92
N ASN A 358 16.26 -3.59 13.45
CA ASN A 358 16.08 -4.10 14.82
C ASN A 358 14.66 -4.60 15.18
N GLY A 359 13.81 -4.90 14.19
CA GLY A 359 12.45 -5.40 14.39
C GLY A 359 11.43 -4.34 14.81
N VAL A 360 11.69 -3.05 14.56
CA VAL A 360 10.72 -1.99 14.83
C VAL A 360 9.58 -1.96 13.80
N THR A 361 8.45 -1.33 14.12
CA THR A 361 7.47 -0.95 13.10
C THR A 361 8.03 0.18 12.25
N ALA A 362 7.91 0.15 10.92
CA ALA A 362 8.41 1.22 10.07
C ALA A 362 7.59 2.51 10.24
N LEU A 363 6.26 2.42 10.23
CA LEU A 363 5.37 3.58 10.37
C LEU A 363 4.14 3.27 11.23
N LYS A 364 3.80 4.18 12.14
CA LYS A 364 2.57 4.16 12.95
C LYS A 364 1.78 5.45 12.75
N VAL A 365 0.47 5.33 12.63
CA VAL A 365 -0.48 6.47 12.60
C VAL A 365 -1.31 6.46 13.88
N ALA A 366 -1.53 7.63 14.50
CA ALA A 366 -2.44 7.78 15.64
C ALA A 366 -3.92 7.70 15.21
N ASP A 367 -4.87 7.71 16.17
CA ASP A 367 -6.32 7.71 15.89
C ASP A 367 -6.81 9.12 15.49
N VAL A 368 -6.30 9.61 14.36
CA VAL A 368 -6.45 10.99 13.87
C VAL A 368 -6.97 11.05 12.43
N ASP A 369 -7.73 12.11 12.14
CA ASP A 369 -8.41 12.26 10.85
C ASP A 369 -7.44 12.53 9.69
N GLY A 370 -7.80 12.10 8.50
CA GLY A 370 -7.33 12.69 7.25
C GLY A 370 -5.86 12.46 6.89
N VAL A 371 -5.18 11.53 7.55
CA VAL A 371 -3.79 11.18 7.17
C VAL A 371 -3.79 10.57 5.77
N ARG A 372 -2.78 10.90 4.96
CA ARG A 372 -2.61 10.39 3.60
C ARG A 372 -1.24 9.76 3.47
N LEU A 373 -1.19 8.43 3.41
CA LEU A 373 0.02 7.67 3.11
C LEU A 373 0.00 7.30 1.63
N ALA A 374 1.02 7.72 0.88
CA ALA A 374 1.00 7.64 -0.58
C ALA A 374 2.37 7.26 -1.18
N GLY A 375 2.41 6.26 -2.07
CA GLY A 375 3.53 6.06 -3.01
C GLY A 375 4.87 5.63 -2.42
N PHE A 376 4.89 4.74 -1.41
CA PHE A 376 6.13 4.23 -0.83
C PHE A 376 6.10 2.73 -0.54
N LEU A 377 7.27 2.10 -0.55
CA LEU A 377 7.46 0.69 -0.18
C LEU A 377 7.89 0.60 1.29
N VAL A 378 7.36 -0.37 2.03
CA VAL A 378 7.92 -0.82 3.31
C VAL A 378 8.55 -2.18 3.09
N ASP A 379 9.85 -2.30 3.33
CA ASP A 379 10.62 -3.50 3.02
C ASP A 379 11.21 -4.07 4.32
N ALA A 380 10.86 -5.31 4.67
CA ALA A 380 11.12 -5.85 5.99
C ALA A 380 12.62 -6.09 6.24
N GLY A 381 13.14 -5.57 7.36
CA GLY A 381 14.49 -5.90 7.82
C GLY A 381 14.64 -7.37 8.23
N PRO A 382 15.89 -7.87 8.38
CA PRO A 382 16.17 -9.27 8.70
C PRO A 382 15.74 -9.68 10.11
N VAL A 383 15.63 -8.71 11.04
CA VAL A 383 15.09 -8.92 12.39
C VAL A 383 13.57 -8.79 12.33
N ASN A 384 12.86 -9.84 12.77
CA ASN A 384 11.40 -9.90 12.70
C ASN A 384 10.72 -8.70 13.37
N SER A 385 9.99 -7.91 12.58
CA SER A 385 9.11 -6.85 13.09
C SER A 385 7.77 -7.42 13.53
N ALA A 386 7.24 -6.99 14.68
CA ALA A 386 5.91 -7.44 15.12
C ALA A 386 4.80 -6.95 14.16
N THR A 387 4.89 -5.69 13.75
CA THR A 387 4.10 -5.06 12.67
C THR A 387 5.02 -4.22 11.78
N LEU A 388 4.77 -4.10 10.48
CA LEU A 388 5.51 -3.17 9.60
C LEU A 388 4.79 -1.83 9.44
N LEU A 389 3.46 -1.85 9.27
CA LEU A 389 2.59 -0.67 9.18
C LEU A 389 1.40 -0.80 10.13
N GLU A 390 1.14 0.23 10.94
CA GLU A 390 0.01 0.27 11.87
C GLU A 390 -0.81 1.57 11.69
N ILE A 391 -2.08 1.43 11.27
CA ILE A 391 -3.02 2.54 11.04
C ILE A 391 -3.99 2.65 12.22
N GLY A 392 -3.73 3.59 13.12
CA GLY A 392 -4.40 3.70 14.42
C GLY A 392 -3.83 2.72 15.44
N PRO A 393 -3.78 3.06 16.73
CA PRO A 393 -3.38 2.14 17.78
C PRO A 393 -4.40 1.01 17.98
N ARG A 394 -3.99 -0.13 18.54
CA ARG A 394 -4.92 -1.16 19.02
C ARG A 394 -5.99 -0.56 19.95
N GLY A 395 -7.25 -0.81 19.65
CA GLY A 395 -8.38 -0.25 20.40
C GLY A 395 -8.86 1.12 19.91
N ALA A 396 -8.32 1.62 18.78
CA ALA A 396 -8.88 2.73 18.02
C ALA A 396 -10.40 2.57 17.83
N SER A 397 -11.14 3.65 18.07
CA SER A 397 -12.60 3.63 18.07
C SER A 397 -13.23 4.92 17.56
N ARG A 398 -12.41 5.94 17.24
CA ARG A 398 -12.88 7.23 16.80
C ARG A 398 -13.56 7.13 15.43
N ASP A 399 -14.57 7.97 15.21
CA ASP A 399 -15.22 8.09 13.91
C ASP A 399 -14.40 9.04 13.02
N HIS A 400 -14.10 8.59 11.81
CA HIS A 400 -13.33 9.32 10.80
C HIS A 400 -14.10 9.42 9.46
N SER A 401 -15.40 9.12 9.43
CA SER A 401 -16.22 9.05 8.22
C SER A 401 -16.15 10.32 7.35
N ALA A 402 -16.09 11.50 7.98
CA ALA A 402 -15.96 12.79 7.32
C ALA A 402 -14.62 12.92 6.58
N ASN A 403 -13.50 12.57 7.23
CA ASN A 403 -12.15 12.72 6.71
C ASN A 403 -11.28 11.51 7.10
N PRO A 404 -11.40 10.38 6.38
CA PRO A 404 -10.71 9.14 6.74
C PRO A 404 -9.21 9.22 6.47
N THR A 405 -8.45 8.32 7.09
CA THR A 405 -7.07 8.03 6.67
C THR A 405 -7.08 7.26 5.34
N THR A 406 -6.21 7.61 4.39
CA THR A 406 -6.00 6.86 3.15
C THR A 406 -4.61 6.24 3.09
N VAL A 407 -4.53 5.02 2.55
CA VAL A 407 -3.32 4.25 2.26
C VAL A 407 -3.36 3.92 0.76
N GLN A 408 -2.44 4.49 -0.03
CA GLN A 408 -2.54 4.49 -1.51
C GLN A 408 -1.20 4.28 -2.18
N ASP A 409 -1.06 3.24 -3.00
CA ASP A 409 0.25 2.85 -3.56
C ASP A 409 1.30 2.67 -2.44
N VAL A 410 0.86 2.18 -1.29
CA VAL A 410 1.73 1.77 -0.19
C VAL A 410 1.88 0.27 -0.30
N PHE A 411 3.12 -0.17 -0.52
CA PHE A 411 3.46 -1.56 -0.79
C PHE A 411 4.25 -2.13 0.38
N VAL A 412 4.20 -3.44 0.58
CA VAL A 412 5.00 -4.13 1.59
C VAL A 412 5.71 -5.33 0.98
N ARG A 413 7.00 -5.48 1.26
CA ARG A 413 7.83 -6.63 0.86
C ARG A 413 8.43 -7.31 2.09
N ILE A 414 8.48 -8.64 2.06
CA ILE A 414 9.14 -9.47 3.07
C ILE A 414 10.04 -10.49 2.38
N GLY A 415 11.34 -10.18 2.26
CA GLY A 415 12.34 -11.01 1.57
C GLY A 415 12.63 -10.59 0.13
N GLY A 416 13.36 -11.40 -0.62
CA GLY A 416 13.67 -11.22 -2.04
C GLY A 416 14.91 -10.34 -2.30
N ALA A 417 15.13 -9.30 -1.50
CA ALA A 417 16.35 -8.48 -1.49
C ALA A 417 17.32 -8.89 -0.37
N GLY A 418 17.33 -10.18 -0.01
CA GLY A 418 17.89 -10.69 1.24
C GLY A 418 16.79 -11.07 2.24
N PRO A 419 17.12 -11.67 3.40
CA PRO A 419 16.13 -12.11 4.37
C PRO A 419 15.43 -10.91 5.02
N GLY A 420 14.10 -10.93 5.02
CA GLY A 420 13.25 -9.99 5.73
C GLY A 420 12.16 -10.74 6.49
N LYS A 421 11.73 -10.26 7.67
CA LYS A 421 10.69 -10.93 8.48
C LYS A 421 9.71 -9.97 9.14
N ALA A 422 8.44 -10.36 9.18
CA ALA A 422 7.43 -9.69 9.99
C ALA A 422 6.34 -10.66 10.46
N THR A 423 5.86 -10.52 11.68
CA THR A 423 4.75 -11.35 12.19
C THR A 423 3.42 -10.97 11.53
N THR A 424 3.13 -9.67 11.46
CA THR A 424 2.02 -9.12 10.67
C THR A 424 2.54 -7.96 9.81
N SER A 425 2.14 -7.88 8.55
CA SER A 425 2.64 -6.82 7.68
C SER A 425 1.91 -5.50 7.92
N MET A 426 0.60 -5.46 7.70
CA MET A 426 -0.24 -4.28 7.89
C MET A 426 -1.36 -4.53 8.90
N VAL A 427 -1.55 -3.60 9.85
CA VAL A 427 -2.69 -3.60 10.78
C VAL A 427 -3.50 -2.32 10.60
N VAL A 428 -4.80 -2.46 10.37
CA VAL A 428 -5.74 -1.33 10.23
C VAL A 428 -6.71 -1.34 11.42
N ASN A 429 -6.45 -0.48 12.39
CA ASN A 429 -7.29 -0.30 13.58
C ASN A 429 -8.26 0.88 13.46
N SER A 430 -7.84 2.02 12.88
CA SER A 430 -8.71 3.19 12.73
C SER A 430 -9.89 2.93 11.80
N ARG A 431 -11.08 3.36 12.24
CA ARG A 431 -12.34 3.20 11.51
C ARG A 431 -12.33 4.03 10.22
N HIS A 432 -13.13 3.61 9.23
CA HIS A 432 -13.29 4.28 7.92
C HIS A 432 -12.03 4.41 7.07
N THR A 433 -10.90 3.80 7.46
CA THR A 433 -9.67 3.81 6.66
C THR A 433 -9.95 3.30 5.26
N ILE A 434 -9.42 3.99 4.25
CA ILE A 434 -9.51 3.59 2.84
C ILE A 434 -8.14 3.07 2.42
N VAL A 435 -8.07 1.79 2.05
CA VAL A 435 -6.90 1.14 1.47
C VAL A 435 -7.15 1.04 -0.03
N ASP A 436 -6.55 1.94 -0.81
CA ASP A 436 -6.83 2.11 -2.24
C ASP A 436 -5.57 1.87 -3.08
N HIS A 437 -5.45 0.64 -3.59
CA HIS A 437 -4.23 -0.01 -4.06
C HIS A 437 -3.18 -0.24 -2.96
N THR A 438 -3.00 -1.50 -2.61
CA THR A 438 -1.84 -1.99 -1.87
C THR A 438 -1.44 -3.36 -2.42
N TRP A 439 -0.15 -3.66 -2.34
CA TRP A 439 0.41 -4.99 -2.54
C TRP A 439 1.24 -5.33 -1.32
N VAL A 440 0.86 -6.41 -0.64
CA VAL A 440 1.51 -6.87 0.59
C VAL A 440 2.02 -8.28 0.30
N TRP A 441 3.32 -8.41 0.06
CA TRP A 441 3.93 -9.57 -0.59
C TRP A 441 5.03 -10.17 0.28
N ARG A 442 4.81 -11.38 0.79
CA ARG A 442 5.91 -12.23 1.25
C ARG A 442 6.60 -12.78 0.01
N ALA A 443 7.90 -12.56 -0.13
CA ALA A 443 8.61 -12.92 -1.36
C ALA A 443 8.58 -14.42 -1.65
N ASP A 444 8.20 -14.79 -2.89
CA ASP A 444 8.25 -16.16 -3.43
C ASP A 444 9.55 -16.43 -4.22
N HIS A 445 10.28 -15.38 -4.61
CA HIS A 445 11.55 -15.47 -5.34
C HIS A 445 12.52 -14.34 -4.97
N GLY A 446 13.78 -14.50 -5.36
CA GLY A 446 14.90 -13.63 -4.98
C GLY A 446 15.69 -14.18 -3.79
N ASP A 447 16.60 -13.36 -3.26
CA ASP A 447 17.48 -13.74 -2.16
C ASP A 447 16.76 -13.75 -0.81
N GLY A 448 17.11 -14.70 0.06
CA GLY A 448 16.59 -14.79 1.42
C GLY A 448 15.14 -15.30 1.52
N VAL A 449 14.63 -15.98 0.50
CA VAL A 449 13.29 -16.60 0.47
C VAL A 449 13.29 -18.02 1.05
N GLY A 450 12.16 -18.44 1.63
CA GLY A 450 11.89 -19.80 2.07
C GLY A 450 11.06 -19.82 3.37
N TRP A 451 10.47 -20.98 3.68
CA TRP A 451 9.38 -21.11 4.66
C TRP A 451 9.68 -20.45 6.01
N GLU A 452 10.90 -20.64 6.51
CA GLU A 452 11.42 -20.00 7.73
C GLU A 452 12.40 -18.84 7.44
N THR A 453 12.86 -18.65 6.20
CA THR A 453 13.88 -17.64 5.85
C THR A 453 13.29 -16.23 5.81
N ASN A 454 12.17 -16.06 5.09
CA ASN A 454 11.39 -14.81 5.05
C ASN A 454 9.99 -15.00 5.64
N ARG A 455 9.89 -15.79 6.71
CA ARG A 455 8.63 -16.11 7.35
C ARG A 455 7.82 -14.85 7.69
N ALA A 456 6.58 -14.83 7.23
CA ALA A 456 5.56 -13.90 7.65
C ALA A 456 4.21 -14.61 7.80
N ASP A 457 3.69 -14.64 9.03
CA ASP A 457 2.48 -15.40 9.34
C ASP A 457 1.22 -14.70 8.82
N TYR A 458 1.15 -13.36 8.87
CA TYR A 458 -0.07 -12.60 8.55
C TYR A 458 0.20 -11.40 7.62
N GLY A 459 -0.60 -11.25 6.56
CA GLY A 459 -0.48 -10.11 5.65
C GLY A 459 -1.17 -8.87 6.22
N VAL A 460 -2.49 -8.80 6.10
CA VAL A 460 -3.31 -7.66 6.51
C VAL A 460 -4.30 -8.07 7.58
N VAL A 461 -4.33 -7.34 8.70
CA VAL A 461 -5.31 -7.50 9.78
C VAL A 461 -6.15 -6.23 9.92
N VAL A 462 -7.45 -6.33 9.63
CA VAL A 462 -8.40 -5.21 9.70
C VAL A 462 -9.28 -5.34 10.94
N ASN A 463 -8.99 -4.55 11.96
CA ASN A 463 -9.80 -4.43 13.19
C ASN A 463 -10.81 -3.27 13.09
N GLY A 464 -10.45 -2.21 12.35
CA GLY A 464 -11.27 -1.01 12.19
C GLY A 464 -12.60 -1.30 11.50
N HIS A 465 -13.68 -0.74 12.04
CA HIS A 465 -15.00 -0.80 11.41
C HIS A 465 -15.08 0.15 10.22
N ASP A 466 -16.01 -0.13 9.30
CA ASP A 466 -16.32 0.72 8.15
C ASP A 466 -15.15 0.93 7.16
N VAL A 467 -14.08 0.11 7.27
CA VAL A 467 -12.91 0.12 6.39
C VAL A 467 -13.29 -0.32 4.98
N LEU A 468 -12.69 0.33 3.99
CA LEU A 468 -12.89 0.02 2.57
C LEU A 468 -11.54 -0.30 1.93
N ALA A 469 -11.44 -1.46 1.29
CA ALA A 469 -10.32 -1.84 0.43
C ALA A 469 -10.77 -1.81 -1.05
N THR A 470 -9.98 -1.14 -1.90
CA THR A 470 -10.22 -1.05 -3.35
C THR A 470 -8.92 -1.38 -4.10
N GLY A 471 -8.86 -2.56 -4.73
CA GLY A 471 -7.62 -3.07 -5.33
C GLY A 471 -6.66 -3.64 -4.28
N LEU A 472 -7.08 -4.69 -3.56
CA LEU A 472 -6.29 -5.35 -2.53
C LEU A 472 -5.52 -6.55 -3.10
N PHE A 473 -4.19 -6.51 -3.06
CA PHE A 473 -3.31 -7.62 -3.47
C PHE A 473 -2.50 -8.08 -2.25
N VAL A 474 -2.61 -9.34 -1.84
CA VAL A 474 -1.90 -9.86 -0.66
C VAL A 474 -1.49 -11.31 -0.89
N GLU A 475 -0.22 -11.66 -0.72
CA GLU A 475 0.32 -12.93 -1.25
C GLU A 475 1.37 -13.63 -0.37
N HIS A 476 1.35 -14.96 -0.48
CA HIS A 476 2.32 -15.95 0.01
C HIS A 476 2.56 -16.02 1.52
N PHE A 477 1.64 -15.53 2.35
CA PHE A 477 1.81 -15.61 3.81
C PHE A 477 1.72 -17.04 4.32
N ASN A 478 2.50 -17.34 5.37
CA ASN A 478 2.55 -18.69 5.95
C ASN A 478 1.21 -19.11 6.59
N LYS A 479 0.33 -18.16 6.93
CA LYS A 479 -1.03 -18.41 7.43
C LYS A 479 -2.09 -17.63 6.66
N TYR A 480 -2.79 -16.69 7.31
CA TYR A 480 -3.86 -15.90 6.71
C TYR A 480 -3.28 -14.65 6.04
N ASP A 481 -3.42 -14.55 4.73
CA ASP A 481 -3.01 -13.37 3.97
C ASP A 481 -3.84 -12.16 4.40
N VAL A 482 -5.18 -12.30 4.53
CA VAL A 482 -6.07 -11.28 5.10
C VAL A 482 -6.93 -11.84 6.23
N GLN A 483 -7.02 -11.10 7.34
CA GLN A 483 -7.98 -11.30 8.42
C GLN A 483 -8.82 -10.03 8.65
N TRP A 484 -10.14 -10.17 8.72
CA TRP A 484 -11.07 -9.06 8.88
C TRP A 484 -11.96 -9.26 10.10
N PHE A 485 -11.74 -8.44 11.13
CA PHE A 485 -12.46 -8.45 12.41
C PHE A 485 -13.38 -7.22 12.58
N GLY A 486 -13.20 -6.18 11.77
CA GLY A 486 -14.02 -4.97 11.81
C GLY A 486 -15.38 -5.09 11.11
N GLU A 487 -16.43 -4.58 11.75
CA GLU A 487 -17.79 -4.53 11.22
C GLU A 487 -17.95 -3.59 10.01
N ARG A 488 -18.88 -3.92 9.11
CA ARG A 488 -19.23 -3.17 7.89
C ARG A 488 -18.03 -2.93 6.95
N GLY A 489 -17.06 -3.83 7.01
CA GLY A 489 -15.92 -3.84 6.10
C GLY A 489 -16.32 -4.15 4.67
N ARG A 490 -15.64 -3.53 3.70
CA ARG A 490 -15.89 -3.75 2.27
C ARG A 490 -14.59 -3.94 1.48
N THR A 491 -14.59 -4.88 0.55
CA THR A 491 -13.47 -5.13 -0.38
C THR A 491 -13.98 -5.19 -1.83
N ILE A 492 -13.51 -4.29 -2.68
CA ILE A 492 -13.76 -4.33 -4.13
C ILE A 492 -12.44 -4.67 -4.81
N PHE A 493 -12.42 -5.79 -5.53
CA PHE A 493 -11.23 -6.50 -6.00
C PHE A 493 -10.34 -7.03 -4.87
N TYR A 494 -10.11 -8.34 -4.90
CA TYR A 494 -9.01 -9.01 -4.19
C TYR A 494 -8.27 -9.96 -5.11
N GLN A 495 -6.94 -10.00 -4.98
CA GLN A 495 -6.10 -11.02 -5.57
C GLN A 495 -5.13 -11.56 -4.50
N ASN A 496 -4.94 -12.87 -4.54
CA ASN A 496 -4.02 -13.61 -3.70
C ASN A 496 -3.42 -14.80 -4.45
N GLU A 497 -2.19 -15.11 -4.09
CA GLU A 497 -1.56 -16.41 -4.29
C GLU A 497 -1.13 -16.96 -2.92
N LYS A 498 -1.37 -18.26 -2.66
CA LYS A 498 -0.89 -18.92 -1.43
C LYS A 498 0.62 -19.09 -1.44
N ALA A 499 1.20 -19.40 -0.29
CA ALA A 499 2.63 -19.67 -0.15
C ALA A 499 3.03 -20.94 -0.92
N TYR A 500 3.89 -20.80 -1.93
CA TYR A 500 4.33 -21.92 -2.78
C TYR A 500 5.19 -22.95 -2.01
N ASP A 501 5.85 -22.46 -0.96
CA ASP A 501 6.98 -23.10 -0.29
C ASP A 501 6.61 -23.80 1.03
N ALA A 502 5.32 -24.07 1.24
CA ALA A 502 4.87 -24.93 2.32
C ALA A 502 5.51 -26.33 2.18
N PRO A 503 6.28 -26.81 3.16
CA PRO A 503 7.09 -28.02 3.00
C PRO A 503 6.28 -29.34 3.13
N ASN A 504 5.01 -29.26 3.52
CA ASN A 504 4.02 -30.34 3.59
C ASN A 504 2.68 -29.80 4.12
N GLN A 505 1.64 -30.62 4.02
CA GLN A 505 0.30 -30.34 4.56
C GLN A 505 0.29 -29.96 6.06
N ALA A 506 1.15 -30.58 6.88
CA ALA A 506 1.14 -30.35 8.33
C ALA A 506 1.67 -28.95 8.72
N ALA A 507 2.56 -28.37 7.91
CA ALA A 507 3.06 -27.01 8.11
C ALA A 507 1.98 -25.93 7.99
N ILE A 508 0.90 -26.20 7.24
CA ILE A 508 -0.24 -25.29 7.05
C ILE A 508 -1.52 -25.76 7.77
N GLN A 509 -1.47 -26.82 8.57
CA GLN A 509 -2.64 -27.35 9.24
C GLN A 509 -3.22 -26.33 10.25
N ASN A 510 -4.51 -26.04 10.15
CA ASN A 510 -5.20 -25.00 10.91
C ASN A 510 -6.32 -25.62 11.74
N GLY A 511 -5.96 -26.28 12.84
CA GLY A 511 -6.89 -27.11 13.60
C GLY A 511 -7.40 -28.26 12.75
N SER A 512 -8.72 -28.36 12.55
CA SER A 512 -9.35 -29.33 11.65
C SER A 512 -9.32 -28.92 10.17
N VAL A 513 -8.99 -27.65 9.85
CA VAL A 513 -8.99 -27.13 8.48
C VAL A 513 -7.62 -27.33 7.83
N LYS A 514 -7.61 -27.82 6.57
CA LYS A 514 -6.40 -27.94 5.76
C LYS A 514 -6.04 -26.55 5.20
N GLY A 515 -4.92 -25.99 5.65
CA GLY A 515 -4.50 -24.67 5.21
C GLY A 515 -5.20 -23.51 5.93
N TYR A 516 -4.68 -22.32 5.67
CA TYR A 516 -5.25 -21.05 6.15
C TYR A 516 -5.85 -20.31 4.95
N ALA A 517 -7.10 -19.85 5.07
CA ALA A 517 -7.75 -19.07 4.01
C ALA A 517 -6.89 -17.89 3.55
N ALA A 518 -6.97 -17.52 2.28
CA ALA A 518 -6.42 -16.26 1.79
C ALA A 518 -7.12 -15.06 2.43
N TYR A 519 -8.44 -15.16 2.63
CA TYR A 519 -9.23 -14.08 3.21
C TYR A 519 -10.22 -14.64 4.23
N ARG A 520 -10.03 -14.30 5.51
CA ARG A 520 -10.91 -14.71 6.61
C ARG A 520 -11.65 -13.52 7.21
N VAL A 521 -12.98 -13.55 7.17
CA VAL A 521 -13.84 -12.74 8.03
C VAL A 521 -13.98 -13.44 9.38
N GLY A 522 -13.83 -12.71 10.48
CA GLY A 522 -13.87 -13.24 11.84
C GLY A 522 -15.28 -13.66 12.29
N ASP A 523 -15.35 -14.69 13.13
CA ASP A 523 -16.60 -15.37 13.53
C ASP A 523 -17.61 -14.46 14.26
N GLY A 524 -17.13 -13.35 14.83
CA GLY A 524 -17.94 -12.32 15.48
C GLY A 524 -18.58 -11.30 14.53
N VAL A 525 -18.12 -11.19 13.28
CA VAL A 525 -18.57 -10.15 12.35
C VAL A 525 -20.01 -10.42 11.86
N THR A 526 -20.84 -9.39 11.88
CA THR A 526 -22.25 -9.45 11.49
C THR A 526 -22.51 -8.79 10.13
N THR A 527 -21.70 -7.81 9.74
CA THR A 527 -21.79 -7.15 8.42
C THR A 527 -20.42 -7.08 7.74
N HIS A 528 -20.33 -7.59 6.51
CA HIS A 528 -19.13 -7.51 5.66
C HIS A 528 -19.54 -7.69 4.19
N GLU A 529 -18.83 -7.09 3.23
CA GLU A 529 -19.12 -7.33 1.81
C GLU A 529 -17.91 -7.31 0.87
N GLY A 530 -17.81 -8.32 -0.02
CA GLY A 530 -16.73 -8.43 -1.00
C GLY A 530 -17.24 -8.60 -2.44
N TRP A 531 -16.53 -8.01 -3.42
CA TRP A 531 -16.82 -8.13 -4.86
C TRP A 531 -15.56 -8.45 -5.67
N GLY A 532 -15.59 -9.54 -6.46
CA GLY A 532 -14.52 -9.92 -7.39
C GLY A 532 -13.23 -10.33 -6.68
N LEU A 533 -13.23 -11.47 -6.00
CA LEU A 533 -12.09 -11.93 -5.19
C LEU A 533 -11.50 -13.24 -5.72
N GLY A 534 -10.19 -13.28 -5.94
CA GLY A 534 -9.44 -14.46 -6.37
C GLY A 534 -8.37 -14.94 -5.38
N SER A 535 -8.19 -16.26 -5.29
CA SER A 535 -7.15 -16.93 -4.49
C SER A 535 -6.53 -18.09 -5.28
N TYR A 536 -5.25 -18.01 -5.59
CA TYR A 536 -4.54 -18.97 -6.45
C TYR A 536 -3.61 -19.86 -5.61
N CYS A 537 -3.26 -21.05 -6.08
CA CYS A 537 -2.24 -21.89 -5.45
C CYS A 537 -1.26 -22.47 -6.46
N TYR A 538 0.00 -22.50 -6.05
CA TYR A 538 1.11 -23.06 -6.79
C TYR A 538 2.09 -23.69 -5.79
N TYR A 539 1.64 -24.73 -5.07
CA TYR A 539 2.45 -25.48 -4.11
C TYR A 539 3.50 -26.32 -4.84
N ASN A 540 4.50 -25.67 -5.43
CA ASN A 540 5.53 -26.33 -6.25
C ASN A 540 6.54 -27.12 -5.42
N VAL A 541 6.68 -26.83 -4.12
CA VAL A 541 7.54 -27.58 -3.18
C VAL A 541 6.89 -28.90 -2.75
N ASP A 542 5.58 -28.90 -2.48
CA ASP A 542 4.78 -30.13 -2.28
C ASP A 542 3.44 -30.03 -3.03
N PRO A 543 3.39 -30.47 -4.30
CA PRO A 543 2.16 -30.50 -5.10
C PRO A 543 1.06 -31.40 -4.56
N GLY A 544 1.33 -32.21 -3.53
CA GLY A 544 0.32 -33.01 -2.82
C GLY A 544 -0.52 -32.21 -1.82
N ILE A 545 -0.17 -30.94 -1.55
CA ILE A 545 -0.89 -30.09 -0.60
C ILE A 545 -2.30 -29.78 -1.08
N VAL A 546 -3.25 -29.91 -0.14
CA VAL A 546 -4.63 -29.54 -0.30
C VAL A 546 -4.95 -28.33 0.58
N GLN A 547 -5.49 -27.29 -0.03
CA GLN A 547 -6.04 -26.10 0.61
C GLN A 547 -7.56 -26.30 0.72
N HIS A 548 -8.15 -26.18 1.92
CA HIS A 548 -9.58 -26.45 2.08
C HIS A 548 -10.43 -25.39 1.34
N HIS A 549 -10.13 -24.11 1.52
CA HIS A 549 -10.80 -23.01 0.81
C HIS A 549 -9.89 -21.79 0.60
N GLY A 550 -10.22 -20.95 -0.38
CA GLY A 550 -9.63 -19.61 -0.53
C GLY A 550 -10.20 -18.63 0.49
N PHE A 551 -11.50 -18.72 0.78
CA PHE A 551 -12.23 -17.75 1.60
C PHE A 551 -12.86 -18.43 2.83
N ALA A 552 -12.88 -17.72 3.97
CA ALA A 552 -13.54 -18.17 5.19
C ALA A 552 -14.40 -17.05 5.78
N ALA A 553 -15.68 -17.32 6.08
CA ALA A 553 -16.58 -16.31 6.62
C ALA A 553 -17.74 -16.88 7.46
N PRO A 554 -18.35 -16.08 8.36
CA PRO A 554 -19.64 -16.40 8.94
C PRO A 554 -20.74 -16.53 7.86
N ASN A 555 -21.47 -17.64 7.85
CA ASN A 555 -22.72 -17.74 7.08
C ASN A 555 -23.81 -16.94 7.82
N ARG A 556 -24.01 -15.67 7.43
CA ARG A 556 -24.98 -14.73 8.01
C ARG A 556 -25.50 -13.76 6.92
N PRO A 557 -26.77 -13.33 6.96
CA PRO A 557 -27.35 -12.45 5.91
C PRO A 557 -26.61 -11.13 5.63
N GLY A 558 -25.86 -10.61 6.62
CA GLY A 558 -25.08 -9.36 6.48
C GLY A 558 -23.62 -9.56 6.01
N VAL A 559 -23.12 -10.79 5.95
CA VAL A 559 -21.75 -11.11 5.54
C VAL A 559 -21.81 -11.69 4.13
N ARG A 560 -21.64 -10.86 3.10
CA ARG A 560 -21.90 -11.23 1.71
C ARG A 560 -20.65 -11.23 0.84
N PHE A 561 -20.63 -12.07 -0.18
CA PHE A 561 -19.61 -12.02 -1.23
C PHE A 561 -20.26 -12.21 -2.60
N HIS A 562 -19.67 -11.56 -3.58
CA HIS A 562 -20.04 -11.62 -4.99
C HIS A 562 -18.77 -11.94 -5.79
N ASP A 563 -18.90 -12.85 -6.75
CA ASP A 563 -17.86 -13.19 -7.72
C ASP A 563 -16.53 -13.66 -7.07
N LEU A 564 -16.61 -14.78 -6.34
CA LEU A 564 -15.45 -15.47 -5.78
C LEU A 564 -14.89 -16.50 -6.75
N LEU A 565 -13.56 -16.66 -6.79
CA LEU A 565 -12.90 -17.76 -7.49
C LEU A 565 -11.65 -18.28 -6.78
N VAL A 566 -11.34 -19.56 -7.01
CA VAL A 566 -10.05 -20.17 -6.66
C VAL A 566 -9.45 -20.90 -7.86
N VAL A 567 -8.11 -20.92 -7.97
CA VAL A 567 -7.39 -21.49 -9.12
C VAL A 567 -6.18 -22.30 -8.63
N SER A 568 -5.99 -23.52 -9.15
CA SER A 568 -4.71 -24.23 -9.05
C SER A 568 -3.87 -23.99 -10.30
N LEU A 569 -2.67 -23.45 -10.14
CA LEU A 569 -1.76 -23.14 -11.24
C LEU A 569 -1.00 -24.42 -11.64
N GLY A 570 -1.31 -24.94 -12.83
CA GLY A 570 -0.66 -26.16 -13.36
C GLY A 570 -0.93 -27.44 -12.56
N GLY A 571 -1.86 -27.43 -11.58
CA GLY A 571 -2.14 -28.57 -10.71
C GLY A 571 -1.22 -28.71 -9.49
N ASN A 572 -0.46 -27.67 -9.14
CA ASN A 572 0.48 -27.68 -8.01
C ASN A 572 -0.26 -27.43 -6.70
N GLY A 573 -0.76 -28.52 -6.10
CA GLY A 573 -1.77 -28.51 -5.04
C GLY A 573 -3.17 -28.17 -5.57
N GLN A 574 -4.19 -28.30 -4.72
CA GLN A 574 -5.59 -28.11 -5.11
C GLN A 574 -6.42 -27.45 -4.00
N TYR A 575 -7.52 -26.80 -4.38
CA TYR A 575 -8.57 -26.33 -3.47
C TYR A 575 -9.68 -27.37 -3.34
N GLU A 576 -10.21 -27.61 -2.13
CA GLU A 576 -11.43 -28.45 -1.94
C GLU A 576 -12.72 -27.67 -2.21
N CYS A 577 -12.76 -26.40 -1.81
CA CYS A 577 -13.90 -25.49 -1.97
C CYS A 577 -13.43 -24.07 -2.31
N VAL A 578 -14.36 -23.19 -2.69
CA VAL A 578 -14.09 -21.76 -2.88
C VAL A 578 -14.14 -21.03 -1.54
N ILE A 579 -15.28 -21.11 -0.84
CA ILE A 579 -15.55 -20.42 0.43
C ILE A 579 -16.19 -21.37 1.44
N ASN A 580 -15.62 -21.46 2.65
CA ASN A 580 -16.00 -22.48 3.66
C ASN A 580 -16.06 -23.88 3.00
N ASP A 581 -17.28 -24.44 2.89
CA ASP A 581 -17.63 -25.74 2.30
C ASP A 581 -18.42 -25.59 0.98
N THR A 582 -18.33 -24.42 0.32
CA THR A 582 -19.12 -24.04 -0.87
C THR A 582 -18.24 -23.76 -2.08
N GLY A 583 -18.72 -24.18 -3.26
CA GLY A 583 -17.98 -24.15 -4.52
C GLY A 583 -17.22 -25.45 -4.76
N SER A 584 -17.07 -25.84 -6.03
CA SER A 584 -16.40 -27.09 -6.42
C SER A 584 -14.90 -27.07 -6.10
N PRO A 585 -14.25 -28.23 -5.94
CA PRO A 585 -12.79 -28.30 -5.89
C PRO A 585 -12.16 -27.89 -7.22
N THR A 586 -10.91 -27.42 -7.20
CA THR A 586 -10.07 -27.41 -8.40
C THR A 586 -9.56 -28.81 -8.71
N SER A 587 -9.28 -29.12 -9.97
CA SER A 587 -8.77 -30.43 -10.36
C SER A 587 -7.96 -30.39 -11.65
N GLY A 588 -7.10 -31.40 -11.83
CA GLY A 588 -6.21 -31.51 -12.98
C GLY A 588 -5.15 -30.41 -13.04
N THR A 589 -4.58 -30.21 -14.22
CA THR A 589 -3.46 -29.28 -14.46
C THR A 589 -3.85 -28.10 -15.38
N SER A 590 -5.08 -28.08 -15.91
CA SER A 590 -5.53 -27.13 -16.94
C SER A 590 -5.76 -25.70 -16.45
N THR A 591 -5.50 -25.40 -15.17
CA THR A 591 -5.62 -24.04 -14.59
C THR A 591 -7.00 -23.41 -14.81
N VAL A 592 -8.06 -24.18 -14.52
CA VAL A 592 -9.45 -23.75 -14.66
C VAL A 592 -9.94 -23.21 -13.30
N PRO A 593 -10.50 -21.98 -13.24
CA PRO A 593 -11.09 -21.45 -12.01
C PRO A 593 -12.30 -22.25 -11.54
N SER A 594 -12.40 -22.52 -10.24
CA SER A 594 -13.66 -22.85 -9.57
C SER A 594 -14.27 -21.55 -9.03
N THR A 595 -15.59 -21.39 -9.12
CA THR A 595 -16.27 -20.11 -8.88
C THR A 595 -17.49 -20.24 -7.96
N VAL A 596 -17.77 -19.18 -7.20
CA VAL A 596 -19.01 -18.97 -6.45
C VAL A 596 -19.49 -17.54 -6.72
N VAL A 597 -20.63 -17.40 -7.41
CA VAL A 597 -21.17 -16.11 -7.85
C VAL A 597 -21.71 -15.28 -6.68
N SER A 598 -22.27 -15.94 -5.66
CA SER A 598 -22.85 -15.27 -4.49
C SER A 598 -22.70 -16.13 -3.23
N TYR A 599 -22.55 -15.50 -2.08
CA TYR A 599 -22.49 -16.14 -0.76
C TYR A 599 -22.98 -15.17 0.32
N PRO A 600 -23.60 -15.64 1.42
CA PRO A 600 -24.23 -16.96 1.56
C PRO A 600 -25.48 -17.08 0.68
#